data_AF-A0AA87W8S1-F1
#
_entry.id   AF-A0AA87W8S1-F1
#
_cell.length_a   1.000
_cell.length_b   1.000
_cell.length_c   1.000
_cell.angle_alpha   90.00
_cell.angle_beta   90.00
_cell.angle_gamma   90.00
#
_symmetry.space_group_name_H-M   'P 1'
#
loop_
_entity.id
_entity.type
_entity.pdbx_description
1 polymer ?
#
loop_
_entity_poly.entity_id
_entity_poly.type
_entity_poly.pdbx_seq_one_letter_code
_entity_poly.pdbx_strand_id
1 'polypeptide(L)'
;MDNRINEIRRKISALRLEMADVEASVRDLVNRDRDCAERAQAQIDLRRKLGLLISEWKAAGGGGVLPDIRDKGRLRPLKSEGRLARR
;
A
#
# COMPACT_ATOMS: atom_id res chain seq x y z
N MET A 1 17.05 4.50 8.65
CA MET A 1 15.73 4.48 7.97
C MET A 1 15.43 5.90 7.55
N ASP A 2 15.30 6.18 6.25
CA ASP A 2 15.01 7.54 5.79
C ASP A 2 13.60 7.97 6.18
N ASN A 3 13.49 9.12 6.86
CA ASN A 3 12.23 9.70 7.31
C ASN A 3 11.23 9.82 6.14
N ARG A 4 11.72 10.21 4.96
CA ARG A 4 10.95 10.33 3.73
C ARG A 4 10.34 9.00 3.25
N ILE A 5 11.12 7.91 3.23
CA ILE A 5 10.61 6.58 2.83
C ILE A 5 9.50 6.13 3.77
N ASN A 6 9.66 6.35 5.08
CA ASN A 6 8.66 5.99 6.08
C ASN A 6 7.38 6.82 5.94
N GLU A 7 7.49 8.10 5.62
CA GLU A 7 6.34 8.96 5.36
C GLU A 7 5.55 8.50 4.13
N ILE A 8 6.24 8.21 3.02
CA ILE A 8 5.58 7.72 1.79
C ILE A 8 4.88 6.38 2.07
N ARG A 9 5.49 5.48 2.85
CA ARG A 9 4.85 4.22 3.27
C ARG A 9 3.58 4.44 4.08
N ARG A 10 3.57 5.41 5.00
CA ARG A 10 2.36 5.77 5.78
C ARG A 10 1.25 6.28 4.86
N LYS A 11 1.58 7.19 3.94
CA LYS A 11 0.63 7.73 2.95
C LYS A 11 0.04 6.63 2.06
N ILE A 12 0.88 5.72 1.55
CA ILE A 12 0.44 4.56 0.76
C ILE A 12 -0.53 3.67 1.56
N SER A 13 -0.23 3.44 2.84
CA SER A 13 -1.08 2.59 3.70
C SER A 13 -2.44 3.24 3.98
N ALA A 14 -2.45 4.54 4.31
CA ALA A 14 -3.69 5.28 4.53
C ALA A 14 -4.56 5.32 3.28
N LEU A 15 -3.96 5.59 2.12
CA LEU A 15 -4.68 5.71 0.86
C LEU A 15 -5.26 4.36 0.38
N ARG A 16 -4.61 3.24 0.71
CA ARG A 16 -5.15 1.90 0.46
C ARG A 16 -6.36 1.57 1.35
N LEU A 17 -6.39 2.07 2.58
CA LEU A 17 -7.56 1.90 3.45
C LEU A 17 -8.75 2.68 2.88
N GLU A 18 -8.53 3.95 2.52
CA GLU A 18 -9.55 4.78 1.87
C GLU A 18 -10.07 4.14 0.56
N MET A 19 -9.17 3.58 -0.24
CA MET A 19 -9.54 2.89 -1.49
C MET A 19 -10.40 1.65 -1.24
N ALA A 20 -10.17 0.91 -0.14
CA ALA A 20 -11.00 -0.24 0.20
C ALA A 20 -12.44 0.16 0.56
N ASP A 21 -12.61 1.29 1.25
CA ASP A 21 -13.94 1.83 1.59
C ASP A 21 -14.69 2.29 0.33
N VAL A 22 -13.99 2.98 -0.58
CA VAL A 22 -14.58 3.39 -1.87
C VAL A 22 -14.94 2.18 -2.73
N GLU A 23 -14.07 1.16 -2.81
CA GLU A 23 -14.34 -0.07 -3.56
C GLU A 23 -15.57 -0.81 -3.00
N ALA A 24 -15.70 -0.88 -1.67
CA ALA A 24 -16.89 -1.44 -1.03
C ALA A 24 -18.16 -0.66 -1.41
N SER A 25 -18.09 0.67 -1.44
CA SER A 25 -19.21 1.53 -1.86
C SER A 25 -19.57 1.35 -3.34
N VAL A 26 -18.59 1.25 -4.24
CA VAL A 26 -18.83 0.96 -5.67
C VAL A 26 -19.52 -0.38 -5.81
N ARG A 27 -19.02 -1.41 -5.13
CA ARG A 27 -19.60 -2.76 -5.18
C ARG A 27 -21.03 -2.79 -4.65
N ASP A 28 -21.33 -2.07 -3.58
CA ASP A 28 -22.68 -1.95 -3.04
C ASP A 28 -23.66 -1.27 -4.00
N LEU A 29 -23.24 -0.19 -4.69
CA LEU A 29 -24.05 0.49 -5.70
C LEU A 29 -24.32 -0.41 -6.91
N VAL A 30 -23.30 -1.09 -7.42
CA VAL A 30 -23.43 -2.06 -8.53
C VAL A 30 -24.39 -3.19 -8.16
N ASN A 31 -24.25 -3.77 -6.96
CA ASN A 31 -25.13 -4.86 -6.51
C ASN A 31 -26.60 -4.43 -6.33
N ARG A 32 -26.88 -3.13 -6.26
CA ARG A 32 -28.22 -2.55 -6.14
C ARG A 32 -28.71 -1.92 -7.43
N ASP A 33 -27.99 -2.12 -8.54
CA ASP A 33 -28.27 -1.53 -9.85
C ASP A 33 -28.42 0.01 -9.79
N ARG A 34 -27.62 0.65 -8.93
CA ARG A 34 -27.59 2.11 -8.77
C ARG A 34 -26.43 2.72 -9.53
N ASP A 35 -26.57 4.00 -9.88
CA ASP A 35 -25.47 4.76 -10.45
C ASP A 35 -24.28 4.78 -9.48
N CYS A 36 -23.10 4.45 -10.02
CA CYS A 36 -21.84 4.39 -9.29
C CYS A 36 -20.77 5.32 -9.88
N ALA A 37 -21.11 6.17 -10.86
CA ALA A 37 -20.14 6.98 -11.60
C ALA A 37 -19.24 7.82 -10.69
N GLU A 38 -19.80 8.52 -9.70
CA GLU A 38 -19.02 9.34 -8.76
C GLU A 38 -18.06 8.50 -7.90
N ARG A 39 -18.54 7.37 -7.36
CA ARG A 39 -17.71 6.49 -6.52
C ARG A 39 -16.62 5.80 -7.35
N ALA A 40 -16.94 5.40 -8.57
CA ALA A 40 -15.97 4.86 -9.52
C ALA A 40 -14.91 5.91 -9.88
N GLN A 41 -15.30 7.17 -10.11
CA GLN A 41 -14.37 8.26 -10.36
C GLN A 41 -13.44 8.49 -9.17
N ALA A 42 -13.99 8.54 -7.94
CA ALA A 42 -13.19 8.65 -6.72
C ALA A 42 -12.18 7.49 -6.59
N GLN A 43 -12.57 6.26 -6.94
CA GLN A 43 -11.68 5.11 -6.95
C GLN A 43 -10.51 5.28 -7.95
N ILE A 44 -10.77 5.80 -9.15
CA ILE A 44 -9.73 6.07 -10.16
C ILE A 44 -8.78 7.17 -9.69
N ASP A 45 -9.30 8.21 -9.03
CA ASP A 45 -8.47 9.30 -8.49
C ASP A 45 -7.55 8.81 -7.38
N LEU A 46 -8.06 7.95 -6.48
CA LEU A 46 -7.23 7.29 -5.47
C LEU A 46 -6.16 6.39 -6.12
N ARG A 47 -6.52 5.59 -7.13
CA ARG A 47 -5.53 4.78 -7.87
C ARG A 47 -4.42 5.63 -8.49
N ARG A 48 -4.75 6.81 -9.03
CA ARG A 48 -3.76 7.74 -9.57
C ARG A 48 -2.83 8.26 -8.47
N LYS A 49 -3.38 8.71 -7.34
CA LYS A 49 -2.59 9.16 -6.17
C LYS A 49 -1.65 8.06 -5.66
N LEU A 50 -2.14 6.82 -5.58
CA LEU A 50 -1.35 5.66 -5.18
C LEU A 50 -0.16 5.43 -6.14
N GLY A 51 -0.40 5.51 -7.45
CA GLY A 51 0.63 5.37 -8.47
C GLY A 51 1.74 6.42 -8.32
N LEU A 52 1.39 7.67 -8.03
CA LEU A 52 2.36 8.74 -7.79
C LEU A 52 3.23 8.46 -6.56
N LEU A 53 2.62 8.05 -5.44
CA LEU A 53 3.35 7.72 -4.21
C LEU A 53 4.26 6.50 -4.40
N ILE A 54 3.84 5.50 -5.17
CA ILE A 54 4.69 4.35 -5.49
C ILE A 54 5.92 4.78 -6.31
N SER A 55 5.72 5.66 -7.30
CA SER A 55 6.83 6.21 -8.08
C SER A 55 7.78 7.04 -7.22
N GLU A 56 7.26 7.85 -6.30
CA GLU A 56 8.08 8.61 -5.35
C GLU A 56 8.87 7.68 -4.42
N TRP A 57 8.21 6.65 -3.89
CA TRP A 57 8.85 5.66 -3.03
C TRP A 57 10.00 4.93 -3.75
N LYS A 58 9.80 4.54 -5.02
CA LYS A 58 10.86 3.94 -5.85
C LYS A 58 12.02 4.92 -6.05
N ALA A 59 11.72 6.17 -6.39
CA ALA A 59 12.73 7.22 -6.59
C ALA A 59 13.52 7.53 -5.30
N ALA A 60 12.89 7.37 -4.13
CA ALA A 60 13.54 7.54 -2.83
C ALA A 60 14.40 6.34 -2.40
N GLY A 61 14.68 5.36 -3.28
CA GLY A 61 15.48 4.17 -2.95
C GLY A 61 14.65 3.01 -2.36
N GLY A 62 13.33 3.07 -2.49
CA GLY A 62 12.44 1.97 -2.18
C GLY A 62 12.57 0.82 -3.18
N GLY A 63 13.41 -0.17 -2.86
CA GLY A 63 13.66 -1.34 -3.73
C GLY A 63 13.04 -2.67 -3.27
N GLY A 64 12.51 -2.77 -2.05
CA GLY A 64 11.94 -4.01 -1.49
C GLY A 64 10.46 -4.23 -1.83
N VAL A 65 9.87 -5.39 -1.49
CA VAL A 65 8.42 -5.59 -1.62
C VAL A 65 7.68 -4.44 -0.91
N LEU A 66 6.82 -3.72 -1.64
CA LEU A 66 5.96 -2.70 -1.05
C LEU A 66 5.10 -3.42 0.01
N PRO A 67 5.11 -3.02 1.29
CA PRO A 67 4.37 -3.76 2.30
C PRO A 67 2.90 -3.83 1.88
N ASP A 68 2.40 -5.03 1.62
CA ASP A 68 0.97 -5.27 1.48
C ASP A 68 0.36 -5.13 2.88
N ILE A 69 -0.83 -4.55 2.98
CA ILE A 69 -1.56 -4.47 4.26
C ILE A 69 -1.81 -5.89 4.81
N ARG A 70 -1.84 -6.90 3.92
CA ARG A 70 -1.92 -8.33 4.25
C ARG A 70 -0.63 -8.92 4.84
N ASP A 71 0.51 -8.25 4.72
CA ASP A 71 1.83 -8.75 5.15
C ASP A 71 2.13 -8.54 6.65
N LYS A 72 1.18 -7.98 7.41
CA LYS A 72 1.28 -7.79 8.86
C LYS A 72 1.53 -9.11 9.63
N GLY A 73 1.27 -10.27 9.02
CA GLY A 73 1.50 -11.59 9.63
C GLY A 73 2.86 -12.25 9.31
N ARG A 74 3.71 -11.66 8.45
CA ARG A 74 4.89 -12.36 7.91
C ARG A 74 6.24 -11.68 8.13
N LEU A 75 6.30 -10.70 9.02
CA LEU A 75 7.58 -10.18 9.53
C LEU A 75 8.28 -11.26 10.37
N ARG A 76 8.93 -12.21 9.70
CA ARG A 76 9.91 -13.11 10.30
C ARG A 76 11.10 -12.25 10.73
N PRO A 77 11.62 -12.38 11.96
CA PRO A 77 12.80 -11.62 12.37
C PRO A 77 13.95 -11.91 11.40
N LEU A 78 14.56 -10.85 10.87
CA LEU A 78 15.80 -10.94 10.11
C LEU A 78 16.81 -11.65 11.01
N LYS A 79 17.07 -12.94 10.74
CA LYS A 79 18.08 -13.72 11.47
C LYS A 79 19.40 -12.96 11.38
N SER A 80 19.94 -12.60 12.54
CA SER A 80 21.33 -12.18 12.70
C SER A 80 22.24 -13.29 12.16
N GLU A 81 23.08 -12.97 11.19
CA GLU A 81 24.16 -13.86 10.78
C GLU A 81 25.24 -13.86 11.87
N GLY A 82 25.09 -14.76 12.85
CA GLY A 82 26.19 -15.20 13.70
C GLY A 82 26.78 -16.49 13.14
N ARG A 83 27.76 -16.39 12.23
CA ARG A 83 28.59 -17.56 11.84
C ARG A 83 29.79 -17.64 12.78
N LEU A 84 29.64 -18.44 13.83
CA LEU A 84 30.76 -19.06 14.54
C LEU A 84 31.48 -20.01 13.57
N ALA A 85 32.69 -19.65 13.13
CA ALA A 85 33.60 -20.57 12.48
C ALA A 85 34.44 -21.28 13.55
N ARG A 86 34.21 -22.59 13.65
CA ARG A 86 34.98 -23.54 14.46
C ARG A 86 36.43 -23.62 13.95
N ARG A 87 37.38 -23.77 14.86
CA ARG A 87 38.71 -24.34 14.60
C ARG A 87 38.93 -25.50 15.55
#